data_AF-A0A7J8LFP9-F1
#
_entry.id   AF-A0A7J8LFP9-F1
#
_cell.length_a   1.000
_cell.length_b   1.000
_cell.length_c   1.000
_cell.angle_alpha   90.00
_cell.angle_beta   90.00
_cell.angle_gamma   90.00
#
_symmetry.space_group_name_H-M   'P 1'
#
loop_
_entity.id
_entity.type
_entity.pdbx_description
1 polymer ?
#
loop_
_entity_poly.entity_id
_entity_poly.type
_entity_poly.pdbx_seq_one_letter_code
_entity_poly.pdbx_strand_id
1 'polypeptide(L)'
;MLVMPLFKASGGVLLQMAPPNISSSALAKCWWQITSHEDVIEVSQARFWELVPGHVVGSLSLQVKKEMDDRRILEYVHNLYHELGIHDLTVQTDYA
;
A
#
# COMPACT_ATOMS: atom_id res chain seq x y z
N MET A 1 -17.65 -17.57 22.80
CA MET A 1 -17.51 -16.16 23.24
C MET A 1 -17.10 -15.31 22.04
N LEU A 2 -17.98 -14.41 21.56
CA LEU A 2 -17.74 -13.57 20.36
C LEU A 2 -17.19 -12.16 20.67
N VAL A 3 -17.09 -11.81 21.95
CA VAL A 3 -16.77 -10.44 22.42
C VAL A 3 -15.31 -10.07 22.14
N MET A 4 -14.36 -10.94 22.48
CA MET A 4 -12.93 -10.64 22.29
C MET A 4 -12.51 -10.51 20.81
N PRO A 5 -12.95 -11.38 19.88
CA PRO A 5 -12.69 -11.18 18.45
C PRO A 5 -13.22 -9.85 17.93
N LEU A 6 -14.42 -9.44 18.37
CA LEU A 6 -15.01 -8.17 17.96
C LEU A 6 -14.18 -6.97 18.43
N PHE A 7 -13.76 -6.95 19.71
CA PHE A 7 -12.90 -5.89 20.23
C PHE A 7 -11.56 -5.81 19.48
N LYS A 8 -10.94 -6.95 19.16
CA LYS A 8 -9.70 -6.98 18.39
C LYS A 8 -9.89 -6.44 16.98
N ALA A 9 -10.95 -6.85 16.29
CA ALA A 9 -11.24 -6.38 14.94
C ALA A 9 -11.54 -4.87 14.91
N SER A 10 -12.45 -4.40 15.77
CA SER A 10 -12.80 -2.98 15.85
C SER A 10 -11.61 -2.11 16.28
N GLY A 11 -10.82 -2.59 17.26
CA GLY A 11 -9.60 -1.90 17.69
C GLY A 11 -8.56 -1.82 16.57
N GLY A 12 -8.39 -2.88 15.79
CA GLY A 12 -7.48 -2.91 14.64
C GLY A 12 -7.82 -1.86 13.58
N VAL A 13 -9.10 -1.75 13.23
CA VAL A 13 -9.60 -0.73 12.29
C VAL A 13 -9.39 0.68 12.85
N LEU A 14 -9.82 0.94 14.08
CA LEU A 14 -9.73 2.27 14.69
C LEU A 14 -8.29 2.76 14.89
N LEU A 15 -7.36 1.84 15.14
CA LEU A 15 -5.94 2.14 15.30
C LEU A 15 -5.17 2.10 13.98
N GLN A 16 -5.86 1.87 12.85
CA GLN A 16 -5.26 1.76 11.52
C GLN A 16 -4.08 0.78 11.52
N MET A 17 -4.29 -0.38 12.15
CA MET A 17 -3.28 -1.42 12.23
C MET A 17 -3.05 -2.05 10.86
N ALA A 18 -1.87 -2.66 10.70
CA ALA A 18 -1.54 -3.41 9.50
C ALA A 18 -2.64 -4.45 9.20
N PRO A 19 -3.04 -4.58 7.92
CA PRO A 19 -4.17 -5.42 7.53
C PRO A 19 -3.88 -6.90 7.85
N PRO A 20 -4.74 -7.60 8.61
CA PRO A 20 -4.49 -8.97 9.05
C PRO A 20 -4.64 -10.00 7.93
N ASN A 21 -5.32 -9.64 6.84
CA ASN A 21 -5.62 -10.49 5.69
C ASN A 21 -4.55 -10.46 4.59
N ILE A 22 -3.59 -9.55 4.64
CA ILE A 22 -2.49 -9.45 3.67
C ILE A 22 -1.18 -9.80 4.36
N SER A 23 -0.40 -10.71 3.77
CA SER A 23 0.89 -11.08 4.36
C SER A 23 1.90 -9.94 4.21
N SER A 24 2.70 -9.72 5.27
CA SER A 24 3.79 -8.73 5.25
C SER A 24 4.83 -9.03 4.17
N SER A 25 5.04 -10.31 3.83
CA SER A 25 5.94 -10.73 2.75
C SER A 25 5.40 -10.35 1.37
N ALA A 26 4.08 -10.39 1.14
CA ALA A 26 3.49 -9.95 -0.11
C ALA A 26 3.66 -8.43 -0.29
N LEU A 27 3.37 -7.65 0.75
CA LEU A 27 3.60 -6.20 0.74
C LEU A 27 5.08 -5.85 0.50
N ALA A 28 5.99 -6.58 1.15
CA ALA A 28 7.43 -6.40 0.94
C ALA A 28 7.83 -6.73 -0.50
N LYS A 29 7.29 -7.80 -1.10
CA LYS A 29 7.55 -8.15 -2.50
C LYS A 29 7.13 -7.02 -3.45
N CYS A 30 5.95 -6.45 -3.23
CA CYS A 30 5.46 -5.31 -4.02
C CYS A 30 6.37 -4.09 -3.89
N TRP A 31 6.76 -3.77 -2.65
CA TRP A 31 7.71 -2.70 -2.37
C TRP A 31 9.03 -2.93 -3.12
N TRP A 32 9.60 -4.14 -3.06
CA TRP A 32 10.85 -4.47 -3.77
C TRP A 32 10.72 -4.32 -5.28
N GLN A 33 9.58 -4.73 -5.86
CA GLN A 33 9.35 -4.60 -7.31
C GLN A 33 9.32 -3.13 -7.73
N ILE A 34 8.62 -2.27 -6.98
CA ILE A 34 8.56 -0.83 -7.26
C ILE A 34 9.94 -0.18 -7.09
N THR A 35 10.66 -0.50 -6.01
CA THR A 35 12.03 0.01 -5.78
C THR A 35 13.01 -0.43 -6.87
N SER A 36 12.78 -1.57 -7.53
CA SER A 36 13.61 -2.04 -8.65
C SER A 36 13.29 -1.42 -10.01
N HIS A 37 12.21 -0.64 -10.10
CA HIS A 37 11.81 0.01 -11.34
C HIS A 37 12.81 1.11 -11.73
N GLU A 38 13.20 1.18 -13.01
CA GLU A 38 14.30 2.05 -13.45
C GLU A 38 14.04 3.55 -13.22
N ASP A 39 12.78 3.98 -13.24
CA ASP A 39 12.39 5.37 -13.03
C ASP A 39 12.16 5.76 -11.57
N VAL A 40 12.18 4.78 -10.65
CA VAL A 40 11.98 5.00 -9.21
C VAL A 40 13.33 5.15 -8.53
N ILE A 41 13.48 6.23 -7.76
CA ILE A 41 14.66 6.53 -6.96
C ILE A 41 14.47 5.99 -5.54
N GLU A 42 13.29 6.24 -4.96
CA GLU A 42 12.97 5.82 -3.60
C GLU A 42 11.46 5.53 -3.45
N VAL A 43 11.14 4.53 -2.62
CA VAL A 43 9.79 4.27 -2.13
C VAL A 43 9.77 4.45 -0.63
N SER A 44 9.01 5.43 -0.13
CA SER A 44 8.96 5.78 1.28
C SER A 44 7.52 5.86 1.80
N GLN A 45 7.37 5.92 3.13
CA GLN A 45 6.10 6.10 3.82
C GLN A 45 4.97 5.15 3.40
N ALA A 46 5.31 3.91 3.03
CA ALA A 46 4.31 2.89 2.70
C ALA A 46 3.51 2.49 3.95
N ARG A 47 2.20 2.74 3.93
CA ARG A 47 1.25 2.47 5.02
C ARG A 47 0.02 1.77 4.46
N PHE A 48 -0.43 0.72 5.13
CA PHE A 48 -1.61 -0.05 4.75
C PHE A 48 -2.42 -0.37 5.99
N TRP A 49 -3.74 -0.26 5.91
CA TRP A 49 -4.64 -0.56 7.01
C TRP A 49 -6.04 -0.94 6.50
N GLU A 50 -6.84 -1.59 7.34
CA GLU A 50 -8.26 -1.80 7.06
C GLU A 50 -9.07 -0.56 7.47
N LEU A 51 -9.81 0.01 6.52
CA LEU A 51 -10.74 1.12 6.80
C LEU A 51 -12.06 0.61 7.39
N VAL A 52 -12.52 -0.52 6.88
CA VAL A 52 -13.61 -1.35 7.42
C VAL A 52 -13.22 -2.83 7.24
N PRO A 53 -13.83 -3.77 7.97
CA PRO A 53 -13.46 -5.18 7.85
C PRO A 53 -13.46 -5.67 6.40
N GLY A 54 -12.33 -6.20 5.93
CA GLY A 54 -12.17 -6.71 4.56
C GLY A 54 -11.92 -5.66 3.49
N HIS A 55 -11.87 -4.36 3.82
CA HIS A 55 -11.57 -3.29 2.89
C HIS A 55 -10.26 -2.60 3.28
N VAL A 56 -9.20 -2.98 2.58
CA VAL A 56 -7.84 -2.47 2.81
C VAL A 56 -7.59 -1.26 1.94
N VAL A 57 -7.03 -0.23 2.56
CA VAL A 57 -6.57 0.99 1.90
C VAL A 57 -5.08 1.17 2.14
N GLY A 58 -4.43 1.99 1.31
CA GLY A 58 -3.01 2.27 1.48
C GLY A 58 -2.58 3.65 1.02
N SER A 59 -1.40 4.04 1.46
CA SER A 59 -0.70 5.22 0.97
C SER A 59 0.79 4.95 0.87
N LEU A 60 1.46 5.53 -0.14
CA LEU A 60 2.92 5.51 -0.25
C LEU A 60 3.42 6.73 -1.02
N SER A 61 4.70 7.05 -0.82
CA SER A 61 5.40 8.13 -1.52
C SER A 61 6.48 7.54 -2.43
N LEU A 62 6.54 8.05 -3.66
CA LEU A 62 7.53 7.69 -4.67
C LEU A 62 8.36 8.91 -4.99
N GLN A 63 9.68 8.77 -4.90
CA GLN A 63 10.60 9.69 -5.54
C GLN A 63 10.96 9.13 -6.91
N VAL A 64 10.68 9.90 -7.96
CA VAL A 64 10.87 9.49 -9.37
C VAL A 64 11.82 10.42 -10.11
N LYS A 65 12.41 9.93 -11.19
CA LYS A 65 13.25 10.73 -12.08
C LYS A 65 12.44 11.83 -12.77
N LYS A 66 13.05 13.00 -12.96
CA LYS A 66 12.51 14.07 -13.79
C LYS A 66 12.31 13.59 -15.23
N GLU A 67 11.23 14.05 -15.88
CA GLU A 67 10.87 13.74 -17.28
C GLU A 67 10.30 12.33 -17.55
N MET A 68 9.99 11.55 -16.51
CA MET A 68 9.26 10.29 -16.64
C MET A 68 7.75 10.52 -16.85
N ASP A 69 7.08 9.58 -17.55
CA ASP A 69 5.62 9.50 -17.64
C ASP A 69 4.99 8.96 -16.34
N ASP A 70 4.53 9.89 -15.48
CA ASP A 70 3.91 9.58 -14.19
C ASP A 70 2.74 8.61 -14.30
N ARG A 71 1.96 8.70 -15.38
CA ARG A 71 0.78 7.88 -15.52
C ARG A 71 1.13 6.40 -15.56
N ARG A 72 2.23 6.05 -16.24
CA ARG A 72 2.66 4.65 -16.39
C ARG A 72 3.14 4.06 -15.08
N ILE A 73 3.94 4.82 -14.30
CA ILE A 73 4.41 4.34 -13.00
C ILE A 73 3.25 4.24 -12.00
N LEU A 74 2.31 5.19 -12.03
CA LEU A 74 1.13 5.16 -11.19
C LEU A 74 0.27 3.94 -11.54
N GLU A 75 -0.04 3.72 -12.81
CA GLU A 75 -0.78 2.55 -13.27
C GLU A 75 -0.06 1.24 -12.88
N TYR A 76 1.26 1.17 -13.02
CA TYR A 76 2.07 0.03 -12.59
C TYR A 76 1.94 -0.24 -11.09
N VAL A 77 2.15 0.78 -10.24
CA VAL A 77 2.07 0.66 -8.77
C VAL A 77 0.66 0.29 -8.33
N HIS A 78 -0.37 0.92 -8.92
CA HIS A 78 -1.76 0.60 -8.64
C HIS A 78 -2.09 -0.85 -8.98
N ASN A 79 -1.73 -1.34 -10.18
CA ASN A 79 -1.99 -2.72 -10.57
C ASN A 79 -1.34 -3.72 -9.61
N LEU A 80 -0.11 -3.44 -9.21
CA LEU A 80 0.69 -4.31 -8.37
C LEU A 80 0.08 -4.50 -6.97
N TYR A 81 -0.45 -3.43 -6.37
CA TYR A 81 -1.17 -3.52 -5.09
C TYR A 81 -2.64 -3.95 -5.26
N HIS A 82 -3.26 -3.69 -6.41
CA HIS A 82 -4.61 -4.15 -6.72
C HIS A 82 -4.69 -5.68 -6.78
N GLU A 83 -3.65 -6.35 -7.30
CA GLU A 83 -3.51 -7.82 -7.28
C GLU A 83 -3.46 -8.39 -5.84
N LEU A 84 -3.07 -7.58 -4.85
CA LEU A 84 -3.10 -7.96 -3.42
C LEU A 84 -4.44 -7.64 -2.74
N GLY A 85 -5.42 -7.06 -3.45
CA GLY A 85 -6.71 -6.66 -2.89
C GLY A 85 -6.72 -5.27 -2.25
N ILE A 86 -5.70 -4.44 -2.51
CA ILE A 86 -5.68 -3.03 -2.09
C ILE A 86 -6.18 -2.19 -3.27
N HIS A 87 -7.46 -1.87 -3.26
CA HIS A 87 -8.12 -1.17 -4.37
C HIS A 87 -8.05 0.35 -4.22
N ASP A 88 -8.06 0.85 -2.98
CA ASP A 88 -7.97 2.28 -2.66
C ASP A 88 -6.56 2.59 -2.17
N LEU A 89 -5.72 2.98 -3.12
CA LEU A 89 -4.32 3.34 -2.90
C LEU A 89 -4.11 4.80 -3.26
N THR A 90 -3.48 5.56 -2.35
CA THR A 90 -2.99 6.91 -2.65
C THR A 90 -1.50 6.85 -2.89
N VAL A 91 -1.05 7.26 -4.08
CA VAL A 91 0.37 7.34 -4.42
C VAL A 91 0.75 8.80 -4.59
N GLN A 92 1.65 9.29 -3.75
CA GLN A 92 2.25 10.61 -3.90
C GLN A 92 3.53 10.47 -4.72
N THR A 93 3.69 11.27 -5.76
CA THR A 93 4.90 11.31 -6.59
C THR A 93 5.64 12.63 -6.39
N ASP A 94 6.92 12.53 -6.03
CA ASP A 94 7.84 13.64 -5.89
C ASP A 94 8.98 13.48 -6.92
N TYR A 95 9.45 14.58 -7.50
CA TYR A 95 10.46 14.57 -8.57
C TYR A 95 11.82 15.05 -8.05
N ALA A 96 12.88 14.31 -8.38
CA ALA A 96 14.27 14.68 -8.08
C ALA A 96 14.91 15.56 -9.16
#